data_AF-A0A847PV89-F1
#
_entry.id   AF-A0A847PV89-F1
#
_cell.length_a   1.000
_cell.length_b   1.000
_cell.length_c   1.000
_cell.angle_alpha   90.00
_cell.angle_beta   90.00
_cell.angle_gamma   90.00
#
_symmetry.space_group_name_H-M   'P 1'
#
loop_
_entity.id
_entity.type
_entity.pdbx_description
1 polymer ?
#
loop_
_entity_poly.entity_id
_entity_poly.type
_entity_poly.pdbx_seq_one_letter_code
_entity_poly.pdbx_strand_id
1 'polypeptide(L)' 'MTKIKKSFVPVVFSLLLFFSLFAAPASAAVGGANLKVTIVETNPYPAKIGEYLILTVQVENIGGDKA' A
#
# COMPACT_ATOMS: atom_id res chain seq x y z
N MET A 1 -31.77 -1.68 -46.85
CA MET A 1 -30.72 -1.29 -45.89
C MET A 1 -31.00 -1.98 -44.56
N THR A 2 -30.66 -3.27 -44.43
CA THR A 2 -31.20 -4.09 -43.32
C THR A 2 -30.25 -5.21 -42.87
N LYS A 3 -28.94 -5.06 -43.07
CA LYS A 3 -27.94 -6.04 -42.60
C LYS A 3 -27.06 -5.56 -41.43
N ILE A 4 -27.16 -4.28 -41.05
CA ILE A 4 -26.28 -3.69 -40.01
C ILE A 4 -26.73 -4.09 -38.58
N LYS A 5 -28.02 -4.41 -38.35
CA LYS A 5 -28.54 -4.72 -37.01
C LYS A 5 -28.13 -6.09 -36.44
N LYS A 6 -27.78 -7.08 -37.27
CA LYS A 6 -27.39 -8.44 -36.79
C LYS A 6 -25.92 -8.58 -36.42
N SER A 7 -25.05 -7.66 -36.84
CA SER A 7 -23.60 -7.74 -36.64
C SER A 7 -23.07 -6.87 -35.50
N PHE A 8 -23.94 -6.12 -34.81
CA PHE A 8 -23.51 -5.21 -33.74
C PHE A 8 -23.06 -5.96 -32.49
N VAL A 9 -23.81 -6.96 -32.06
CA VAL A 9 -23.52 -7.77 -30.87
C VAL A 9 -22.14 -8.46 -30.93
N PRO A 10 -21.79 -9.21 -32.00
CA PRO A 10 -20.49 -9.86 -32.07
C PRO A 10 -19.32 -8.87 -32.16
N VAL A 11 -19.52 -7.71 -32.78
CA VAL A 11 -18.50 -6.65 -32.86
C VAL A 11 -18.25 -6.02 -31.49
N VAL A 12 -19.31 -5.70 -30.75
CA VAL A 12 -19.20 -5.17 -29.38
C VAL A 12 -18.54 -6.19 -28.46
N PHE A 13 -18.92 -7.46 -28.57
CA PHE A 13 -18.34 -8.54 -27.77
C PHE A 13 -16.84 -8.75 -28.06
N SER A 14 -16.46 -8.74 -29.35
CA SER A 14 -15.05 -8.83 -29.75
C SER A 14 -14.23 -7.65 -29.25
N LEU A 15 -14.82 -6.45 -29.25
CA LEU A 15 -14.17 -5.24 -28.76
C LEU A 15 -13.98 -5.26 -27.23
N LEU A 16 -14.99 -5.72 -26.49
CA LEU A 16 -14.90 -5.90 -25.04
C LEU A 16 -13.83 -6.93 -24.65
N LEU A 17 -13.74 -8.03 -25.39
CA LEU A 17 -12.69 -9.04 -25.22
C LEU A 17 -11.30 -8.43 -25.45
N PHE A 18 -11.14 -7.62 -26.51
CA PHE A 18 -9.88 -6.94 -26.78
C PHE A 18 -9.48 -5.99 -25.65
N PHE A 19 -10.42 -5.17 -25.13
CA PHE A 19 -10.13 -4.26 -24.02
C PHE A 19 -9.86 -4.97 -22.69
N SER A 20 -10.44 -6.16 -22.46
CA SER A 20 -10.17 -6.94 -21.24
C SER A 20 -8.70 -7.37 -21.10
N LEU A 21 -7.97 -7.48 -22.21
CA LEU A 21 -6.53 -7.78 -22.21
C LEU A 21 -5.67 -6.62 -21.68
N PHE A 22 -6.20 -5.40 -21.71
CA PHE A 22 -5.52 -4.18 -21.24
C PHE A 22 -6.08 -3.66 -19.92
N ALA A 23 -7.02 -4.38 -19.31
CA ALA A 23 -7.54 -4.08 -17.99
C ALA A 23 -6.51 -4.50 -16.92
N ALA A 24 -5.45 -3.71 -16.76
CA ALA A 24 -4.59 -3.84 -15.60
C ALA A 24 -5.34 -3.33 -14.35
N PRO A 25 -5.24 -3.99 -13.19
CA PRO A 25 -5.75 -3.43 -11.95
C PRO A 25 -5.00 -2.13 -11.67
N ALA A 26 -5.73 -1.02 -11.52
CA ALA A 26 -5.18 0.19 -10.93
C ALA A 26 -4.93 -0.09 -9.44
N SER A 27 -3.75 -0.62 -9.12
CA SER A 27 -3.31 -0.86 -7.75
C SER A 27 -2.54 0.35 -7.26
N ALA A 28 -3.14 1.12 -6.36
CA ALA A 28 -2.42 2.13 -5.59
C ALA A 28 -1.82 1.44 -4.37
N ALA A 29 -0.51 1.20 -4.38
CA ALA A 29 0.20 0.79 -3.19
C ALA A 29 0.36 2.02 -2.29
N VAL A 30 -0.50 2.18 -1.29
CA VAL A 30 -0.28 3.20 -0.26
C VAL A 30 0.94 2.73 0.54
N GLY A 31 2.05 3.45 0.43
CA GLY A 31 3.26 3.16 1.21
C GLY A 31 2.90 2.97 2.69
N GLY A 32 3.41 1.91 3.30
CA GLY A 32 3.14 1.60 4.71
C GLY A 32 3.57 2.75 5.64
N ALA A 33 3.09 2.73 6.89
CA ALA A 33 3.48 3.73 7.88
C ALA A 33 5.00 3.74 8.07
N ASN A 34 5.66 4.85 7.76
CA ASN A 34 7.07 5.02 8.04
C ASN A 34 7.20 5.60 9.45
N LEU A 35 7.63 4.78 10.40
CA LEU A 35 7.77 5.17 11.79
C LEU A 35 9.26 5.20 12.16
N LYS A 36 9.74 6.35 12.62
CA LYS A 36 11.06 6.49 13.22
C LYS A 36 10.96 6.20 14.70
N VAL A 37 11.73 5.22 15.17
CA VAL A 37 11.77 4.81 16.58
C VAL A 37 13.11 5.21 17.17
N THR A 38 13.12 5.88 18.31
CA THR A 38 14.35 6.33 18.98
C THR A 38 14.23 6.12 20.49
N ILE A 39 15.24 5.50 21.10
CA ILE A 39 15.34 5.41 22.57
C ILE A 39 15.83 6.76 23.06
N VAL A 40 14.98 7.49 23.78
CA VAL A 40 15.31 8.82 24.30
C VAL A 40 15.83 8.74 25.73
N GLU A 41 15.50 7.68 26.45
CA GLU A 41 15.98 7.48 27.82
C GLU A 41 16.11 6.00 28.15
N THR A 42 17.06 5.68 29.01
CA THR A 42 17.25 4.36 29.60
C THR A 42 17.54 4.56 31.08
N ASN A 43 16.74 3.96 31.95
CA ASN A 43 16.88 4.11 33.39
C ASN A 43 16.64 2.76 34.11
N PRO A 44 17.58 2.25 34.91
CA PRO A 44 18.91 2.82 35.19
C PRO A 44 19.89 2.67 34.02
N TYR A 45 20.81 3.62 33.89
CA TYR A 45 21.95 3.55 32.97
C TYR A 45 23.28 3.73 33.72
N PRO A 46 24.18 2.73 33.73
CA PRO A 46 24.05 1.43 33.06
C PRO A 46 22.99 0.53 33.71
N ALA A 47 22.44 -0.40 32.94
CA ALA A 47 21.46 -1.36 33.43
C ALA A 47 22.05 -2.22 34.56
N LYS A 48 21.23 -2.50 35.58
CA LYS A 48 21.63 -3.31 36.74
C LYS A 48 20.94 -4.66 36.73
N ILE A 49 21.70 -5.71 37.02
CA ILE A 49 21.19 -7.09 37.07
C ILE A 49 20.20 -7.21 38.24
N GLY A 50 19.00 -7.71 37.95
CA GLY A 50 17.94 -7.88 38.95
C GLY A 50 17.05 -6.66 39.18
N GLU A 51 17.31 -5.53 38.50
CA GLU A 51 16.44 -4.34 38.53
C GLU A 51 15.63 -4.22 37.23
N TYR A 52 14.46 -3.57 37.32
CA TYR A 52 13.67 -3.22 36.14
C TYR A 52 14.36 -2.12 35.34
N LEU A 53 14.45 -2.32 34.01
CA LEU A 53 14.94 -1.33 33.07
C LEU A 53 13.75 -0.63 32.41
N ILE A 54 13.68 0.69 32.56
CA ILE A 54 12.70 1.55 31.92
C ILE A 54 13.35 2.17 30.68
N LEU A 55 12.76 1.93 29.52
CA LEU A 55 13.13 2.56 28.26
C LEU A 55 12.05 3.54 27.85
N THR A 56 12.42 4.81 27.70
CA THR A 56 11.53 5.79 27.08
C THR A 56 11.82 5.78 25.59
N VAL A 57 10.81 5.41 24.80
CA VAL A 57 10.90 5.31 23.35
C VAL A 57 10.02 6.39 22.73
N GLN A 58 10.61 7.20 21.87
CA GLN A 58 9.88 8.11 21.00
C GLN A 58 9.59 7.41 19.68
N VAL A 59 8.32 7.44 19.28
CA VAL A 59 7.84 6.95 17.99
C VAL A 59 7.29 8.13 17.21
N GLU A 60 7.89 8.43 16.07
CA GLU A 60 7.51 9.52 15.19
C GLU A 60 7.01 8.96 13.85
N ASN A 61 5.83 9.39 13.42
CA ASN A 61 5.35 9.08 12.07
C ASN A 61 5.99 10.06 11.08
N ILE A 62 6.91 9.56 10.25
CA ILE A 62 7.64 10.37 9.26
C ILE A 62 6.96 10.38 7.88
N GLY A 63 5.70 9.91 7.80
CA GLY A 63 4.85 9.94 6.62
C GLY A 63 4.87 8.65 5.81
N GLY A 64 4.21 8.65 4.66
CA GLY A 64 4.36 7.60 3.64
C GLY A 64 5.33 8.09 2.57
N ASP A 65 6.34 7.29 2.24
CA ASP A 65 7.09 7.52 1.00
C ASP A 65 6.07 7.46 -0.13
N LYS A 66 6.01 8.52 -0.95
CA LYS A 66 5.00 8.63 -1.98
C LYS A 66 5.31 7.60 -3.06
N ALA A 67 4.62 6.47 -3.03
CA ALA A 67 4.53 5.54 -4.15
C ALA A 67 3.33 5.91 -5.03
#